data_AF-A0A2I0UCA8-F1
#
_entry.id   AF-A0A2I0UCA8-F1
#
_cell.length_a   1.000
_cell.length_b   1.000
_cell.length_c   1.000
_cell.angle_alpha   90.00
_cell.angle_beta   90.00
_cell.angle_gamma   90.00
#
_symmetry.space_group_name_H-M   'P 1'
#
loop_
_entity.id
_entity.type
_entity.pdbx_description
1 polymer ?
#
loop_
_entity_poly.entity_id
_entity_poly.type
_entity_poly.pdbx_seq_one_letter_code
_entity_poly.pdbx_strand_id
1 'polypeptide(L)'
;MAGVEGKVLCKSEHVSRRVAEQLKKPGTKKGIFIIPTKENRLLSAIVCLASCSSSIPNFFRIMKRQFTETEWGIINSMGNEWMQLDMFYRHWALKESFLKAIGVGIGFNLQRIEFHVSPLQLKIGKVYKETKMLLDGDKEEEWTFEETRLDDHHHVAVALGKQEGFGQKHSNVSSMEPDQPQFTLLTFEDLVASGIPVAPEDSADWDNFCSKQESPVKQNSHSR
;
A
#
# COMPACT_ATOMS: atom_id res chain seq x y z
N MET A 1 13.73 -5.99 24.69
CA MET A 1 13.79 -4.99 23.61
C MET A 1 13.35 -5.65 22.32
N ALA A 2 12.06 -5.60 21.99
CA ALA A 2 11.57 -5.97 20.67
C ALA A 2 11.33 -4.66 19.92
N GLY A 3 12.25 -4.28 19.04
CA GLY A 3 12.09 -3.10 18.20
C GLY A 3 10.89 -3.30 17.28
N VAL A 4 9.94 -2.36 17.31
CA VAL A 4 8.93 -2.25 16.27
C VAL A 4 9.62 -1.64 15.05
N GLU A 5 10.16 -2.46 14.16
CA GLU A 5 10.70 -2.00 12.88
C GLU A 5 9.54 -1.51 12.00
N GLY A 6 9.26 -0.21 12.06
CA GLY A 6 8.48 0.50 11.05
C GLY A 6 9.43 0.95 9.94
N LYS A 7 9.28 0.42 8.72
CA LYS A 7 10.00 0.93 7.55
C LYS A 7 9.22 2.11 6.95
N VAL A 8 9.87 3.27 6.80
CA VAL A 8 9.33 4.43 6.08
C VAL A 8 10.06 4.52 4.74
N LEU A 9 9.31 4.61 3.64
CA LEU A 9 9.86 4.75 2.30
C LEU A 9 9.40 6.06 1.67
N CYS A 10 10.31 6.74 0.98
CA CYS A 10 10.06 7.93 0.19
C CYS A 10 10.36 7.66 -1.28
N LYS A 11 9.66 8.35 -2.19
CA LYS A 11 9.84 8.23 -3.64
C LYS A 11 10.33 9.53 -4.31
N SER A 12 10.67 10.57 -3.54
CA SER A 12 11.12 11.85 -4.08
C SER A 12 12.32 12.40 -3.30
N GLU A 13 13.30 12.93 -4.04
CA GLU A 13 14.46 13.66 -3.48
C GLU A 13 14.07 15.02 -2.85
N HIS A 14 12.86 15.53 -3.14
CA HIS A 14 12.37 16.80 -2.61
C HIS A 14 11.08 16.56 -1.82
N VAL A 15 11.19 16.45 -0.49
CA VAL A 15 10.04 16.39 0.42
C VAL A 15 9.32 17.74 0.39
N SER A 16 8.32 17.88 -0.46
CA SER A 16 7.47 19.07 -0.50
C SER A 16 6.64 19.17 0.79
N ARG A 17 6.51 20.39 1.33
CA ARG A 17 5.96 20.76 2.66
C ARG A 17 4.48 20.42 2.90
N ARG A 18 3.89 19.46 2.19
CA ARG A 18 2.49 19.04 2.37
C ARG A 18 2.34 17.53 2.29
N VAL A 19 2.96 16.78 3.19
CA VAL A 19 2.54 15.39 3.43
C VAL A 19 2.82 15.03 4.88
N ALA A 20 1.77 14.85 5.67
CA ALA A 20 1.83 14.01 6.86
C ALA A 20 0.42 13.51 7.20
N GLU A 21 0.38 12.29 7.72
CA GLU A 21 -0.73 11.59 8.39
C GLU A 21 -1.56 10.59 7.57
N GLN A 22 -1.19 9.31 7.73
CA GLN A 22 -2.16 8.26 7.99
C GLN A 22 -1.68 7.43 9.17
N LEU A 23 -1.97 7.87 10.40
CA LEU A 23 -1.51 7.22 11.62
C LEU A 23 -2.22 5.88 11.90
N LYS A 24 -1.43 4.99 12.50
CA LYS A 24 -1.65 3.57 12.85
C LYS A 24 -2.86 3.35 13.76
N LYS A 25 -3.72 2.37 13.45
CA LYS A 25 -4.60 1.75 14.46
C LYS A 25 -3.80 0.73 15.29
N PRO A 26 -4.02 0.62 16.61
CA PRO A 26 -3.37 -0.41 17.43
C PRO A 26 -3.71 -1.81 16.90
N GLY A 27 -2.70 -2.66 16.71
CA GLY A 27 -2.88 -4.08 16.37
C GLY A 27 -2.65 -4.48 14.90
N THR A 28 -2.28 -3.56 14.00
CA THR A 28 -2.01 -3.91 12.58
C THR A 28 -0.57 -3.58 12.17
N LYS A 29 0.19 -4.57 11.71
CA LYS A 29 1.52 -4.41 11.08
C LYS A 29 1.36 -3.85 9.64
N LYS A 30 0.92 -2.60 9.50
CA LYS A 30 0.89 -1.87 8.21
C LYS A 30 1.73 -0.60 8.34
N GLY A 31 2.81 -0.52 7.56
CA GLY A 31 3.70 0.66 7.50
C GLY A 31 3.04 1.81 6.76
N ILE A 32 3.34 3.04 7.19
CA ILE A 32 2.79 4.30 6.66
C ILE A 32 3.81 4.88 5.68
N PHE A 33 3.35 5.28 4.49
CA PHE A 33 4.20 5.88 3.46
C PHE A 33 3.76 7.31 3.18
N ILE A 34 4.74 8.21 3.21
CA ILE A 34 4.61 9.63 2.85
C ILE A 34 5.08 9.72 1.40
N ILE A 35 4.17 10.02 0.47
CA ILE A 35 4.53 10.25 -0.94
C ILE A 35 4.19 11.70 -1.30
N PRO A 36 5.16 12.62 -1.23
CA PRO A 36 5.05 13.88 -1.94
C PRO A 36 5.48 13.65 -3.39
N THR A 37 4.66 14.06 -4.36
CA THR A 37 5.18 14.31 -5.72
C THR A 37 4.73 15.66 -6.24
N LYS A 38 5.47 16.15 -7.24
CA LYS A 38 5.37 17.50 -7.81
C LYS A 38 4.18 17.69 -8.76
N GLU A 39 3.36 16.66 -9.01
CA GLU A 39 2.29 16.71 -10.02
C GLU A 39 0.92 16.54 -9.38
N ASN A 40 -0.08 17.33 -9.82
CA ASN A 40 -1.49 17.30 -9.42
C ASN A 40 -2.18 15.97 -9.81
N ARG A 41 -1.70 14.84 -9.30
CA ARG A 41 -2.29 13.51 -9.49
C ARG A 41 -2.80 12.99 -8.15
N LEU A 42 -3.91 12.26 -8.18
CA LEU A 42 -4.33 11.43 -7.06
C LEU A 42 -3.33 10.29 -6.91
N LEU A 43 -2.70 10.23 -5.74
CA LEU A 43 -1.63 9.29 -5.42
C LEU A 43 -1.91 8.62 -4.09
N SER A 44 -1.79 7.31 -4.06
CA SER A 44 -1.73 6.59 -2.79
C SER A 44 -0.81 5.39 -2.92
N ALA A 45 -0.12 5.04 -1.84
CA ALA A 45 0.65 3.82 -1.74
C ALA A 45 0.27 3.00 -0.51
N ILE A 46 0.35 1.68 -0.68
CA ILE A 46 0.04 0.72 0.37
C ILE A 46 1.08 -0.37 0.37
N VAL A 47 1.60 -0.66 1.57
CA VAL A 47 2.37 -1.88 1.82
C VAL A 47 1.51 -2.92 2.46
N CYS A 48 1.47 -4.09 1.81
CA CYS A 48 0.89 -5.29 2.38
C CYS A 48 1.99 -6.24 2.84
N LEU A 49 1.90 -6.69 4.09
CA LEU A 49 2.75 -7.73 4.64
C LEU A 49 2.10 -9.09 4.40
N ALA A 50 2.75 -9.95 3.63
CA ALA A 50 2.33 -11.32 3.41
C ALA A 50 2.56 -12.17 4.67
N SER A 51 1.57 -12.19 5.56
CA SER A 51 1.56 -13.07 6.73
C SER A 51 0.13 -13.56 7.01
N CYS A 52 0.01 -14.78 7.53
CA CYS A 52 -1.27 -15.35 7.93
C CYS A 52 -1.08 -16.18 9.20
N SER A 53 -1.82 -15.87 10.28
CA SER A 53 -1.78 -16.60 11.54
C SER A 53 -2.74 -17.80 11.59
N SER A 54 -3.53 -18.00 10.53
CA SER A 54 -4.51 -19.08 10.35
C SER A 54 -4.23 -19.87 9.08
N SER A 55 -4.94 -20.98 8.87
CA SER A 55 -4.91 -21.72 7.60
C SER A 55 -5.30 -20.80 6.41
N ILE A 56 -4.48 -20.80 5.35
CA ILE A 56 -4.65 -19.95 4.16
C ILE A 56 -6.00 -20.21 3.45
N PRO A 57 -6.43 -21.46 3.22
CA PRO A 57 -7.76 -21.74 2.67
C PRO A 57 -8.92 -21.12 3.46
N ASN A 58 -8.85 -21.17 4.80
CA ASN A 58 -9.87 -20.56 5.65
C ASN A 58 -9.87 -19.04 5.55
N PHE A 59 -8.68 -18.43 5.49
CA PHE A 59 -8.54 -17.00 5.26
C PHE A 59 -9.13 -16.58 3.90
N PHE A 60 -8.84 -17.30 2.82
CA PHE A 60 -9.40 -17.03 1.50
C PHE A 60 -10.92 -17.19 1.45
N ARG A 61 -11.48 -18.17 2.18
CA ARG A 61 -12.93 -18.33 2.30
C ARG A 61 -13.59 -17.09 2.92
N ILE A 62 -12.99 -16.52 3.96
CA ILE A 62 -13.50 -15.30 4.61
C ILE A 62 -13.37 -14.10 3.65
N MET A 63 -12.26 -14.00 2.93
CA MET A 63 -11.97 -12.89 2.03
C MET A 63 -12.59 -13.04 0.63
N LYS A 64 -13.37 -14.10 0.37
CA LYS A 64 -13.87 -14.44 -0.97
C LYS A 64 -14.61 -13.29 -1.66
N ARG A 65 -15.37 -12.51 -0.89
CA ARG A 65 -16.17 -11.38 -1.40
C ARG A 65 -15.36 -10.13 -1.78
N GLN A 66 -14.05 -10.11 -1.53
CA GLN A 66 -13.20 -8.94 -1.76
C GLN A 66 -12.60 -8.90 -3.18
N PHE A 67 -12.66 -10.02 -3.92
CA PHE A 67 -12.09 -10.15 -5.26
C PHE A 67 -13.10 -10.77 -6.23
N THR A 68 -12.89 -10.54 -7.52
CA THR A 68 -13.68 -11.13 -8.62
C THR A 68 -13.29 -12.58 -8.87
N GLU A 69 -14.07 -13.30 -9.68
CA GLU A 69 -13.74 -14.67 -10.06
C GLU A 69 -12.45 -14.75 -10.87
N THR A 70 -12.20 -13.78 -11.75
CA THR A 70 -10.96 -13.66 -12.55
C THR A 70 -9.74 -13.52 -11.64
N GLU A 71 -9.78 -12.60 -10.68
CA GLU A 71 -8.72 -12.37 -9.71
C GLU A 71 -8.47 -13.62 -8.86
N TRP A 72 -9.54 -14.27 -8.38
CA TRP A 72 -9.42 -15.54 -7.66
C TRP A 72 -8.86 -16.67 -8.53
N GLY A 73 -9.17 -16.69 -9.83
CA GLY A 73 -8.59 -17.63 -10.78
C GLY A 73 -7.07 -17.50 -10.83
N ILE A 74 -6.57 -16.27 -10.93
CA ILE A 74 -5.13 -15.97 -10.91
C ILE A 74 -4.52 -16.34 -9.55
N ILE A 75 -5.12 -15.88 -8.45
CA ILE A 75 -4.63 -16.15 -7.09
C ILE A 75 -4.50 -17.66 -6.86
N ASN A 76 -5.54 -18.44 -7.18
CA ASN A 76 -5.55 -19.89 -6.95
C ASN A 76 -4.68 -20.68 -7.94
N SER A 77 -4.33 -20.10 -9.10
CA SER A 77 -3.45 -20.74 -10.09
C SER A 77 -1.98 -20.82 -9.64
N MET A 78 -1.61 -20.12 -8.58
CA MET A 78 -0.25 -20.14 -8.05
C MET A 78 0.10 -21.50 -7.45
N GLY A 79 1.36 -21.94 -7.63
CA GLY A 79 1.78 -23.32 -7.41
C GLY A 79 1.80 -23.82 -5.96
N ASN A 80 1.68 -22.94 -4.96
CA ASN A 80 1.56 -23.32 -3.55
C ASN A 80 0.84 -22.24 -2.74
N GLU A 81 0.34 -22.58 -1.55
CA GLU A 81 -0.46 -21.67 -0.71
C GLU A 81 0.27 -20.35 -0.38
N TRP A 82 1.59 -20.37 -0.18
CA TRP A 82 2.37 -19.16 0.08
C TRP A 82 2.40 -18.23 -1.13
N MET A 83 2.57 -18.77 -2.34
CA MET A 83 2.50 -18.00 -3.57
C MET A 83 1.09 -17.50 -3.87
N GLN A 84 0.05 -18.25 -3.48
CA GLN A 84 -1.33 -17.79 -3.56
C GLN A 84 -1.54 -16.61 -2.59
N LEU A 85 -1.03 -16.72 -1.36
CA LEU A 85 -1.13 -15.65 -0.35
C LEU A 85 -0.36 -14.39 -0.78
N ASP A 86 0.81 -14.56 -1.39
CA ASP A 86 1.59 -13.47 -1.98
C ASP A 86 0.79 -12.73 -3.07
N MET A 87 0.21 -13.49 -4.01
CA MET A 87 -0.62 -12.94 -5.08
C MET A 87 -1.90 -12.27 -4.54
N PHE A 88 -2.49 -12.81 -3.48
CA PHE A 88 -3.61 -12.20 -2.78
C PHE A 88 -3.23 -10.82 -2.24
N TYR A 89 -2.10 -10.70 -1.53
CA TYR A 89 -1.69 -9.43 -0.94
C TYR A 89 -1.28 -8.40 -1.98
N ARG A 90 -0.74 -8.84 -3.12
CA ARG A 90 -0.52 -7.98 -4.29
C ARG A 90 -1.84 -7.38 -4.81
N HIS A 91 -2.85 -8.20 -5.07
CA HIS A 91 -4.16 -7.69 -5.51
C HIS A 91 -4.82 -6.81 -4.44
N TRP A 92 -4.68 -7.15 -3.15
CA TRP A 92 -5.17 -6.31 -2.05
C TRP A 92 -4.51 -4.93 -2.06
N ALA A 93 -3.18 -4.87 -2.20
CA ALA A 93 -2.44 -3.62 -2.26
C ALA A 93 -2.92 -2.74 -3.43
N LEU A 94 -3.12 -3.34 -4.60
CA LEU A 94 -3.64 -2.65 -5.79
C LEU A 94 -5.03 -2.04 -5.55
N LYS A 95 -6.00 -2.85 -5.09
CA LYS A 95 -7.36 -2.37 -4.80
C LYS A 95 -7.36 -1.23 -3.79
N GLU A 96 -6.65 -1.40 -2.69
CA GLU A 96 -6.64 -0.35 -1.68
C GLU A 96 -5.87 0.89 -2.13
N SER A 97 -4.85 0.75 -2.99
CA SER A 97 -4.14 1.91 -3.57
C SER A 97 -5.09 2.74 -4.44
N PHE A 98 -5.96 2.08 -5.21
CA PHE A 98 -7.00 2.76 -5.96
C PHE A 98 -8.02 3.44 -5.04
N LEU A 99 -8.62 2.71 -4.07
CA LEU A 99 -9.63 3.27 -3.16
C LEU A 99 -9.13 4.49 -2.41
N LYS A 100 -7.89 4.43 -1.90
CA LYS A 100 -7.26 5.56 -1.22
C LYS A 100 -7.03 6.73 -2.15
N ALA A 101 -6.64 6.49 -3.40
CA ALA A 101 -6.42 7.56 -4.37
C ALA A 101 -7.73 8.30 -4.70
N ILE A 102 -8.85 7.58 -4.84
CA ILE A 102 -10.16 8.22 -5.08
C ILE A 102 -10.85 8.73 -3.80
N GLY A 103 -10.28 8.48 -2.62
CA GLY A 103 -10.81 8.97 -1.35
C GLY A 103 -12.11 8.31 -0.88
N VAL A 104 -12.46 7.12 -1.39
CA VAL A 104 -13.67 6.40 -0.97
C VAL A 104 -13.35 5.47 0.21
N GLY A 105 -14.21 5.49 1.22
CA GLY A 105 -14.05 4.69 2.44
C GLY A 105 -14.43 3.21 2.29
N ILE A 106 -14.58 2.55 3.45
CA ILE A 106 -14.79 1.10 3.61
C ILE A 106 -16.07 0.57 2.94
N GLY A 107 -17.02 1.45 2.60
CA GLY A 107 -18.30 1.07 1.97
C GLY A 107 -18.23 0.76 0.48
N PHE A 108 -17.06 0.91 -0.16
CA PHE A 108 -16.92 0.62 -1.58
C PHE A 108 -16.97 -0.89 -1.86
N ASN A 109 -17.79 -1.29 -2.83
CA ASN A 109 -17.85 -2.70 -3.24
C ASN A 109 -16.60 -3.08 -4.06
N LEU A 110 -15.66 -3.79 -3.43
CA LEU A 110 -14.39 -4.20 -4.04
C LEU A 110 -14.54 -5.10 -5.28
N GLN A 111 -15.69 -5.77 -5.48
CA GLN A 111 -15.92 -6.59 -6.66
C GLN A 111 -16.18 -5.79 -7.94
N ARG A 112 -16.43 -4.48 -7.82
CA ARG A 112 -16.53 -3.57 -8.98
C ARG A 112 -15.17 -3.32 -9.62
N ILE A 113 -14.09 -3.48 -8.85
CA ILE A 113 -12.73 -3.30 -9.32
C ILE A 113 -12.21 -4.67 -9.72
N GLU A 114 -11.57 -4.78 -10.87
CA GLU A 114 -10.87 -6.00 -11.28
C GLU A 114 -9.47 -5.64 -11.77
N PHE A 115 -8.44 -6.23 -11.16
CA PHE A 115 -7.06 -6.06 -11.61
C PHE A 115 -6.60 -7.22 -12.47
N HIS A 116 -6.00 -6.88 -13.61
CA HIS A 116 -5.28 -7.81 -14.48
C HIS A 116 -3.78 -7.60 -14.27
N VAL A 117 -3.22 -8.36 -13.33
CA VAL A 117 -1.81 -8.21 -12.93
C VAL A 117 -0.85 -8.68 -14.02
N SER A 118 0.20 -7.88 -14.26
CA SER A 118 1.28 -8.23 -15.18
C SER A 118 2.58 -7.52 -14.78
N PRO A 119 3.74 -8.20 -14.81
CA PRO A 119 3.92 -9.64 -14.98
C PRO A 119 3.46 -10.41 -13.72
N LEU A 120 3.25 -11.72 -13.79
CA LEU A 120 2.84 -12.54 -12.64
C LEU A 120 3.90 -12.60 -11.53
N GLN A 121 5.19 -12.53 -11.88
CA GLN A 121 6.29 -12.54 -10.93
C GLN A 121 7.03 -11.19 -10.92
N LEU A 122 7.12 -10.59 -9.74
CA LEU A 122 7.85 -9.33 -9.53
C LEU A 122 9.24 -9.63 -8.96
N LYS A 123 10.27 -8.98 -9.52
CA LYS A 123 11.61 -8.96 -8.92
C LYS A 123 11.69 -7.90 -7.83
N ILE A 124 12.40 -8.22 -6.74
CA ILE A 124 12.61 -7.30 -5.63
C ILE A 124 13.32 -6.02 -6.12
N GLY A 125 12.86 -4.87 -5.63
CA GLY A 125 13.43 -3.55 -5.90
C GLY A 125 13.11 -2.97 -7.28
N LYS A 126 12.43 -3.72 -8.16
CA LYS A 126 12.06 -3.25 -9.50
C LYS A 126 10.61 -2.72 -9.53
N VAL A 127 10.40 -1.66 -10.30
CA VAL A 127 9.08 -1.06 -10.54
C VAL A 127 8.45 -1.66 -11.79
N TYR A 128 7.16 -1.98 -11.71
CA TYR A 128 6.35 -2.53 -12.81
C TYR A 128 5.11 -1.67 -13.02
N LYS A 129 4.67 -1.50 -14.28
CA LYS A 129 3.54 -0.62 -14.65
C LYS A 129 2.53 -1.25 -15.61
N GLU A 130 2.69 -2.55 -15.87
CA GLU A 130 1.95 -3.25 -16.91
C GLU A 130 0.55 -3.66 -16.44
N THR A 131 0.32 -3.75 -15.12
CA THR A 131 -0.99 -4.07 -14.53
C THR A 131 -2.07 -3.10 -14.96
N LYS A 132 -3.23 -3.66 -15.32
CA LYS A 132 -4.41 -2.92 -15.77
C LYS A 132 -5.57 -3.10 -14.79
N MET A 133 -6.46 -2.12 -14.76
CA MET A 133 -7.66 -2.13 -13.93
C MET A 133 -8.90 -2.01 -14.81
N LEU A 134 -9.93 -2.76 -14.46
CA LEU A 134 -11.29 -2.58 -14.93
C LEU A 134 -12.14 -2.07 -13.76
N LEU A 135 -13.05 -1.15 -14.05
CA LEU A 135 -14.08 -0.69 -13.13
C LEU A 135 -15.45 -1.00 -13.75
N ASP A 136 -16.26 -1.80 -13.06
CA ASP A 136 -17.56 -2.30 -13.55
C ASP A 136 -17.49 -3.00 -14.93
N GLY A 137 -16.33 -3.58 -15.25
CA GLY A 137 -16.06 -4.25 -16.52
C GLY A 137 -15.42 -3.38 -17.59
N ASP A 138 -15.37 -2.06 -17.40
CA ASP A 138 -14.77 -1.12 -18.34
C ASP A 138 -13.30 -0.84 -18.00
N LYS A 139 -12.44 -0.81 -19.02
CA LYS A 139 -11.01 -0.59 -18.83
C LYS A 139 -10.73 0.88 -18.49
N GLU A 140 -10.01 1.09 -17.39
CA GLU A 140 -9.67 2.42 -16.88
C GLU A 140 -8.28 2.87 -17.37
N GLU A 141 -8.21 3.52 -18.54
CA GLU A 141 -6.94 3.91 -19.17
C GLU A 141 -6.28 5.14 -18.54
N GLU A 142 -7.05 5.96 -17.82
CA GLU A 142 -6.52 7.14 -17.13
C GLU A 142 -5.79 6.79 -15.83
N TRP A 143 -5.90 5.53 -15.39
CA TRP A 143 -5.22 5.01 -14.22
C TRP A 143 -3.97 4.24 -14.60
N THR A 144 -2.86 4.57 -13.94
CA THR A 144 -1.61 3.81 -14.01
C THR A 144 -1.28 3.28 -12.62
N PHE A 145 -0.83 2.03 -12.54
CA PHE A 145 -0.45 1.39 -11.29
C PHE A 145 1.03 1.07 -11.32
N GLU A 146 1.76 1.49 -10.30
CA GLU A 146 3.16 1.12 -10.13
C GLU A 146 3.27 0.11 -9.00
N GLU A 147 3.85 -1.05 -9.31
CA GLU A 147 4.02 -2.13 -8.35
C GLU A 147 5.50 -2.30 -8.03
N THR A 148 5.82 -2.54 -6.76
CA THR A 148 7.18 -2.82 -6.32
C THR A 148 7.16 -3.82 -5.18
N ARG A 149 7.96 -4.88 -5.32
CA ARG A 149 8.23 -5.80 -4.22
C ARG A 149 9.48 -5.31 -3.49
N LEU A 150 9.36 -4.93 -2.23
CA LEU A 150 10.48 -4.32 -1.48
C LEU A 150 11.43 -5.38 -0.90
N ASP A 151 10.86 -6.50 -0.49
CA ASP A 151 11.54 -7.70 -0.02
C ASP A 151 10.58 -8.88 -0.19
N ASP A 152 10.91 -10.04 0.36
CA ASP A 152 10.10 -11.24 0.17
C ASP A 152 8.66 -11.16 0.71
N HIS A 153 8.36 -10.21 1.59
CA HIS A 153 7.08 -10.16 2.31
C HIS A 153 6.28 -8.88 2.06
N HIS A 154 6.86 -7.88 1.39
CA HIS A 154 6.26 -6.56 1.27
C HIS A 154 5.99 -6.17 -0.20
N HIS A 155 4.70 -6.02 -0.52
CA HIS A 155 4.23 -5.47 -1.80
C HIS A 155 3.83 -4.02 -1.64
N VAL A 156 4.33 -3.15 -2.51
CA VAL A 156 3.87 -1.77 -2.69
C VAL A 156 3.06 -1.69 -3.97
N ALA A 157 1.89 -1.07 -3.90
CA ALA A 157 1.16 -0.61 -5.06
C ALA A 157 0.93 0.90 -4.95
N VAL A 158 1.19 1.64 -6.04
CA VAL A 158 0.91 3.07 -6.18
C VAL A 158 -0.12 3.28 -7.28
N ALA A 159 -1.27 3.87 -6.96
CA ALA A 159 -2.25 4.27 -7.96
C ALA A 159 -1.99 5.72 -8.41
N LEU A 160 -1.91 5.95 -9.72
CA LEU A 160 -1.73 7.26 -10.34
C LEU A 160 -2.97 7.59 -11.19
N GLY A 161 -3.83 8.49 -10.70
CA GLY A 161 -5.05 8.92 -11.40
C GLY A 161 -4.84 10.01 -12.44
N LYS A 162 -5.94 10.49 -13.04
CA LYS A 162 -5.96 11.61 -13.99
C LYS A 162 -5.30 12.86 -13.41
N GLN A 163 -4.58 13.64 -14.23
CA GLN A 163 -4.19 15.00 -13.86
C GLN A 163 -5.45 15.88 -13.88
N GLU A 164 -5.81 16.49 -12.75
CA GLU A 164 -6.83 17.54 -12.76
C GLU A 164 -6.26 18.75 -13.51
N GLY A 165 -6.78 18.99 -14.71
CA GLY A 165 -6.28 20.00 -15.62
C GLY A 165 -6.58 21.42 -15.14
N PHE A 166 -5.52 22.15 -14.78
CA PHE A 166 -5.37 23.50 -15.33
C PHE A 166 -4.63 23.33 -16.65
N GLY A 167 -5.36 23.46 -17.75
CA GLY A 167 -4.87 23.09 -19.08
C GLY A 167 -3.63 23.87 -19.50
N GLN A 168 -2.58 23.14 -19.89
CA GLN A 168 -1.63 23.59 -20.90
C GLN A 168 -1.27 22.42 -21.81
N LYS A 169 -1.53 22.62 -23.11
CA LYS A 169 -1.06 21.77 -24.20
C LYS A 169 0.39 22.12 -24.50
N HIS A 170 1.35 21.27 -24.18
CA HIS A 170 2.69 21.27 -24.81
C HIS A 170 3.21 19.82 -24.78
N SER A 171 3.18 19.12 -25.92
CA SER A 171 4.22 19.02 -26.97
C SER A 171 5.03 17.73 -26.80
N ASN A 172 5.01 16.89 -27.84
CA ASN A 172 5.87 15.72 -28.00
C ASN A 172 7.33 16.09 -27.71
N VAL A 173 7.89 15.56 -26.62
CA VAL A 173 9.34 15.53 -26.39
C VAL A 173 9.76 14.11 -26.08
N SER A 174 10.78 13.72 -26.83
CA SER A 174 11.42 12.42 -26.91
C SER A 174 11.77 11.80 -25.56
N SER A 175 11.67 10.46 -25.55
CA SER A 175 12.33 9.52 -24.65
C SER A 175 13.67 10.00 -24.10
N MET A 176 13.72 10.20 -22.80
CA MET A 176 14.87 9.88 -21.97
C MET A 176 14.30 9.03 -20.85
N GLU A 177 14.74 7.77 -20.72
CA GLU A 177 14.45 6.95 -19.55
C GLU A 177 14.97 7.72 -18.32
N PRO A 178 14.10 8.32 -17.48
CA PRO A 178 14.54 8.81 -16.19
C PRO A 178 14.86 7.55 -15.37
N ASP A 179 15.97 7.55 -14.63
CA ASP A 179 16.23 6.54 -13.60
C ASP A 179 14.91 6.25 -12.86
N GLN A 180 14.40 5.02 -13.00
CA GLN A 180 13.05 4.72 -12.54
C GLN A 180 13.00 5.03 -11.05
N PRO A 181 12.05 5.86 -10.58
CA PRO A 181 12.06 6.34 -9.21
C PRO A 181 11.91 5.16 -8.25
N GLN A 182 13.03 4.78 -7.64
CA GLN A 182 13.14 3.69 -6.68
C GLN A 182 12.75 4.22 -5.30
N PHE A 183 12.10 3.38 -4.50
CA PHE A 183 11.83 3.73 -3.11
C PHE A 183 13.14 3.82 -2.33
N THR A 184 13.33 4.92 -1.61
CA THR A 184 14.44 5.10 -0.66
C THR A 184 13.95 4.78 0.74
N LEU A 185 14.68 3.90 1.44
CA LEU A 185 14.46 3.66 2.86
C LEU A 185 15.01 4.83 3.66
N LEU A 186 14.15 5.44 4.48
CA LEU A 186 14.54 6.52 5.38
C LEU A 186 14.75 5.97 6.78
N THR A 187 15.85 6.38 7.41
CA THR A 187 16.12 6.17 8.84
C THR A 187 15.33 7.16 9.69
N PHE A 188 15.33 6.97 11.01
CA PHE A 188 14.73 7.94 11.93
C PHE A 188 15.43 9.30 11.80
N GLU A 189 16.76 9.29 11.70
CA GLU A 189 17.61 10.45 11.52
C GLU A 189 17.22 11.23 10.26
N ASP A 190 16.99 10.54 9.15
CA ASP A 190 16.55 11.17 7.89
C ASP A 190 15.19 11.87 8.05
N LEU A 191 14.26 11.25 8.80
CA LEU A 191 12.92 11.78 9.04
C LEU A 191 12.94 13.04 9.91
N VAL A 192 13.82 13.07 10.93
CA VAL A 192 13.88 14.18 11.89
C VAL A 192 14.93 15.23 11.54
N ALA A 193 15.75 15.03 10.49
CA ALA A 193 16.84 15.92 10.11
C ALA A 193 16.41 17.39 9.93
N SER A 194 15.18 17.62 9.46
CA SER A 194 14.59 18.96 9.31
C SER A 194 13.43 19.24 10.28
N GLY A 195 13.26 18.39 11.29
CA GLY A 195 12.20 18.51 12.29
C GLY A 195 12.43 19.71 13.21
N ILE A 196 11.40 20.52 13.40
CA ILE A 196 11.41 21.63 14.35
C ILE A 196 10.36 21.32 15.42
N PRO A 197 10.74 21.24 16.71
CA PRO A 197 9.78 21.05 17.79
C PRO A 197 8.74 22.17 17.78
N VAL A 198 7.46 21.79 17.69
CA VAL A 198 6.34 22.73 17.72
C VAL A 198 5.67 22.83 19.10
N ALA A 199 6.00 21.88 19.99
CA ALA A 199 5.53 21.82 21.37
C ALA A 199 6.68 21.36 22.29
N PRO A 200 6.63 21.69 23.59
CA PRO A 200 7.54 21.11 24.58
C PRO A 200 7.40 19.59 24.65
N GLU A 201 8.44 18.93 25.14
CA GLU A 201 8.39 17.51 25.44
C GLU A 201 7.32 17.21 26.51
N ASP A 202 6.47 16.23 26.24
CA ASP A 202 5.48 15.73 27.19
C ASP A 202 5.79 14.27 27.53
N SER A 203 6.30 14.03 28.74
CA SER A 203 6.61 12.69 29.22
C SER A 203 5.38 11.79 29.37
N ALA A 204 4.19 12.39 29.50
CA ALA A 204 2.94 11.63 29.64
C ALA A 204 2.63 10.78 28.40
N ASP A 205 3.07 11.20 27.21
CA ASP A 205 2.88 10.42 25.97
C ASP A 205 3.57 9.06 26.05
N TRP A 206 4.78 9.00 26.63
CA TRP A 206 5.53 7.76 26.82
C TRP A 206 4.89 6.86 27.87
N ASP A 207 4.45 7.43 29.00
CA ASP A 207 3.79 6.68 30.08
C ASP A 207 2.44 6.10 29.60
N ASN A 208 1.70 6.88 28.83
CA ASN A 208 0.44 6.44 28.19
C ASN A 208 0.67 5.35 27.13
N PHE A 209 1.84 5.32 26.47
CA PHE A 209 2.19 4.23 25.58
C PHE A 209 2.54 2.96 26.36
N CYS A 210 3.42 3.07 27.37
CA CYS A 210 3.86 1.93 28.18
C CYS A 210 2.73 1.25 28.96
N SER A 211 1.69 2.01 29.33
CA SER A 211 0.52 1.48 30.05
C SER A 211 -0.46 0.70 29.15
N LYS A 212 -0.34 0.77 27.82
CA LYS A 212 -1.19 0.00 26.91
C LYS A 212 -0.75 -1.47 26.89
N GLN A 213 -1.71 -2.39 27.05
CA GLN A 213 -1.43 -3.81 26.91
C GLN A 213 -0.91 -4.14 25.51
N GLU A 214 0.19 -4.90 25.45
CA GLU A 214 0.91 -5.24 24.21
C GLU A 214 0.11 -6.19 23.30
N SER A 215 -0.92 -6.86 23.83
CA SER A 215 -1.80 -7.75 23.07
C SER A 215 -3.27 -7.61 23.46
N PRO A 216 -4.21 -7.81 22.53
CA PRO A 216 -5.63 -7.86 22.87
C PRO A 216 -5.90 -9.00 23.85
N VAL A 217 -6.67 -8.73 24.91
CA VAL A 217 -7.19 -9.77 25.80
C VAL A 217 -7.99 -10.76 24.96
N LYS A 218 -7.54 -12.01 24.87
CA LYS A 218 -8.31 -13.08 24.24
C LYS A 218 -9.63 -13.20 25.01
N GLN A 219 -10.75 -12.88 24.37
CA GLN A 219 -12.05 -13.22 24.91
C GLN A 219 -12.12 -14.75 24.98
N ASN A 220 -11.99 -15.31 26.19
CA ASN A 220 -12.33 -16.71 26.42
C ASN A 220 -13.81 -16.84 26.06
N SER A 221 -14.06 -17.68 25.05
CA SER A 221 -15.40 -18.08 24.63
C SER A 221 -16.22 -18.47 25.87
N HIS A 222 -17.39 -17.83 26.03
CA HIS A 222 -18.40 -18.27 26.97
C HIS A 222 -18.67 -19.76 26.75
N SER A 223 -18.27 -20.59 27.71
CA SER A 223 -18.73 -21.96 27.82
C SER A 223 -20.25 -21.94 27.95
N ARG A 224 -20.94 -22.56 26.99
CA ARG A 224 -22.32 -23.00 27.13
C ARG A 224 -22.33 -24.44 27.57
#